data_AF-A0A2V3JNU5-F1
#
_entry.id   AF-A0A2V3JNU5-F1
#
_cell.length_a   1.000
_cell.length_b   1.000
_cell.length_c   1.000
_cell.angle_alpha   90.00
_cell.angle_beta   90.00
_cell.angle_gamma   90.00
#
_symmetry.space_group_name_H-M   'P 1'
#
loop_
_entity.id
_entity.type
_entity.pdbx_description
1 polymer ?
#
loop_
_entity_poly.entity_id
_entity_poly.type
_entity_poly.pdbx_seq_one_letter_code
_entity_poly.pdbx_strand_id
1 'polypeptide(L)' 'MEGVQETDGGFVFVGYPSDANLVLVSPQQSDAVCDFLARRGIIVRDCSSFRGAGDSPVMASVGTAEWNERVVEGFEE' A
#
# COMPACT_ATOMS: atom_id res chain seq x y z
N MET A 1 -11.48 -1.18 -20.58
CA MET A 1 -12.07 -0.72 -19.31
C MET A 1 -12.85 -1.91 -18.81
N GLU A 2 -12.12 -2.89 -18.26
CA GLU A 2 -12.69 -4.12 -17.73
C GLU A 2 -12.84 -3.97 -16.21
N GLY A 3 -13.93 -4.54 -15.71
CA GLY A 3 -14.54 -4.24 -14.44
C GLY A 3 -13.65 -4.50 -13.24
N VAL A 4 -13.78 -3.61 -12.26
CA VAL A 4 -13.34 -3.80 -10.89
C VAL A 4 -14.02 -5.07 -10.36
N GLN A 5 -13.25 -6.13 -10.13
CA GLN A 5 -13.70 -7.26 -9.32
C GLN A 5 -13.33 -6.94 -7.87
N GLU A 6 -14.28 -6.34 -7.18
CA GLU A 6 -14.28 -6.28 -5.72
C GLU A 6 -14.50 -7.72 -5.23
N THR A 7 -13.45 -8.35 -4.69
CA THR A 7 -13.57 -9.64 -4.03
C THR A 7 -14.04 -9.41 -2.59
N ASP A 8 -15.07 -10.16 -2.16
CA ASP A 8 -15.73 -10.15 -0.83
C ASP A 8 -14.80 -10.44 0.39
N GLY A 9 -13.54 -9.99 0.43
CA GLY A 9 -12.57 -10.44 1.44
C GLY A 9 -11.30 -9.62 1.67
N GLY A 10 -11.29 -8.31 1.37
CA GLY A 10 -10.16 -7.42 1.71
C GLY A 10 -8.98 -7.44 0.73
N PHE A 11 -7.98 -6.60 0.98
CA PHE A 11 -6.77 -6.51 0.15
C PHE A 11 -5.68 -7.47 0.67
N VAL A 12 -5.04 -8.21 -0.24
CA VAL A 12 -3.85 -9.02 0.10
C VAL A 12 -2.59 -8.19 -0.17
N PHE A 13 -1.73 -8.09 0.85
CA PHE A 13 -0.49 -7.34 0.80
C PHE A 13 0.72 -8.26 0.96
N VAL A 14 1.71 -8.11 0.07
CA VAL A 14 3.02 -8.78 0.20
C VAL A 14 4.07 -7.74 0.55
N GLY A 15 4.61 -7.82 1.76
CA GLY A 15 5.73 -6.98 2.21
C GLY A 15 7.08 -7.56 1.78
N TYR A 16 7.99 -6.69 1.33
CA TYR A 16 9.37 -7.08 1.01
C TYR A 16 10.32 -6.72 2.16
N PRO A 17 11.33 -7.57 2.44
CA PRO A 17 12.40 -7.21 3.38
C PRO A 17 13.06 -5.89 2.98
N SER A 18 13.42 -5.08 3.97
CA SER A 18 14.04 -3.77 3.76
C SER A 18 15.15 -3.51 4.77
N ASP A 19 16.27 -3.00 4.26
CA ASP A 19 17.40 -2.47 5.06
C ASP A 19 17.36 -0.93 5.15
N ALA A 20 16.23 -0.31 4.80
CA ALA A 20 16.03 1.13 4.77
C ALA A 20 14.87 1.57 5.69
N ASN A 21 14.65 2.88 5.81
CA ASN A 21 13.53 3.47 6.54
C ASN A 21 12.22 3.52 5.72
N LEU A 22 12.03 2.54 4.83
CA LEU A 22 10.83 2.38 4.02
C LEU A 22 10.58 0.90 3.77
N VAL A 23 9.31 0.53 3.58
CA VAL A 23 8.89 -0.83 3.26
C VAL A 23 8.12 -0.79 1.95
N LEU A 24 8.54 -1.63 1.00
CA LEU A 24 7.80 -1.87 -0.22
C LEU A 24 6.71 -2.91 0.06
N VAL A 25 5.50 -2.63 -0.39
CA VAL A 25 4.34 -3.51 -0.27
C VAL A 25 3.74 -3.65 -1.66
N SER A 26 3.54 -4.88 -2.13
CA SER A 26 2.79 -5.14 -3.37
C SER A 26 1.33 -5.36 -3.02
N PRO A 27 0.42 -4.41 -3.31
CA PRO A 27 -1.00 -4.68 -3.36
C PRO A 27 -1.37 -5.36 -4.70
N GLN A 28 -2.61 -5.82 -4.82
CA GLN A 28 -3.15 -6.21 -6.13
C GLN A 28 -3.49 -4.98 -7.00
N GLN A 29 -3.75 -3.80 -6.39
CA GLN A 29 -4.12 -2.54 -7.06
C GLN A 29 -3.62 -1.34 -6.24
N SER A 30 -2.54 -0.64 -6.64
CA SER A 30 -2.00 0.48 -5.82
C SER A 30 -2.87 1.71 -5.78
N ASP A 31 -3.53 2.04 -6.89
CA ASP A 31 -4.37 3.23 -6.99
C ASP A 31 -5.54 3.16 -5.99
N ALA A 32 -6.25 2.03 -5.96
CA ALA A 32 -7.33 1.77 -5.03
C ALA A 32 -6.84 1.82 -3.57
N VAL A 33 -5.68 1.25 -3.29
CA VAL A 33 -5.08 1.26 -1.93
C VAL A 33 -4.64 2.66 -1.52
N CYS A 34 -4.01 3.41 -2.42
CA CYS A 34 -3.62 4.79 -2.17
C CYS A 34 -4.83 5.67 -1.87
N ASP A 35 -5.91 5.56 -2.66
CA ASP A 35 -7.15 6.29 -2.43
C ASP A 35 -7.84 5.89 -1.13
N PHE A 36 -7.86 4.59 -0.81
CA PHE A 36 -8.44 4.05 0.42
C PHE A 36 -7.73 4.55 1.68
N LEU A 37 -6.39 4.53 1.68
CA LEU A 37 -5.57 5.02 2.79
C LEU A 37 -5.62 6.54 2.91
N ALA A 38 -5.62 7.27 1.77
CA ALA A 38 -5.69 8.73 1.77
C ALA A 38 -6.99 9.25 2.41
N ARG A 39 -8.13 8.57 2.18
CA ARG A 39 -9.41 8.89 2.83
C ARG A 39 -9.37 8.74 4.35
N ARG A 40 -8.43 7.94 4.88
CA ARG A 40 -8.17 7.75 6.32
C ARG A 40 -7.06 8.65 6.86
N GLY A 41 -6.54 9.57 6.04
CA GLY A 41 -5.45 10.46 6.42
C GLY A 41 -4.07 9.80 6.38
N ILE A 42 -3.94 8.61 5.78
CA ILE A 42 -2.68 7.89 5.63
C ILE A 42 -2.18 8.10 4.20
N ILE A 43 -1.00 8.68 4.04
CA ILE A 43 -0.38 8.89 2.73
C ILE A 43 0.76 7.90 2.54
N VAL A 44 0.64 7.06 1.51
CA VAL A 44 1.71 6.17 1.04
C VAL A 44 2.18 6.60 -0.34
N ARG A 45 3.34 6.12 -0.77
CA ARG A 45 3.91 6.45 -2.07
C ARG A 45 3.48 5.42 -3.10
N ASP A 46 2.65 5.83 -4.06
CA ASP A 46 2.38 5.05 -5.26
C ASP A 46 3.66 4.91 -6.11
N CYS A 47 4.04 3.66 -6.40
CA CYS A 47 5.21 3.33 -7.21
C CYS A 47 4.83 2.76 -8.58
N SER A 48 3.55 2.82 -8.98
CA SER A 48 3.07 2.44 -10.32
C SER A 48 3.88 3.10 -11.46
N SER A 49 4.33 4.34 -11.24
CA SER A 49 5.13 5.11 -12.18
C SER A 49 6.59 4.65 -12.31
N PHE A 50 7.08 3.77 -11.45
CA PHE A 50 8.47 3.31 -11.48
C PHE A 50 8.67 2.30 -12.60
N ARG A 51 9.76 2.46 -13.37
CA ARG A 51 10.07 1.56 -14.48
C ARG A 51 10.29 0.14 -13.95
N GLY A 52 9.51 -0.81 -14.47
CA GLY A 52 9.64 -2.23 -14.12
C GLY A 52 9.03 -2.59 -12.77
N ALA A 53 8.17 -1.73 -12.21
CA ALA A 53 7.56 -1.97 -10.91
C ALA A 53 6.52 -3.10 -10.87
N GLY A 54 6.14 -3.67 -12.02
CA GLY A 54 5.22 -4.81 -12.07
C GLY A 54 3.81 -4.42 -11.61
N ASP A 55 3.27 -5.17 -10.65
CA ASP A 55 1.90 -5.05 -10.10
C ASP A 55 1.70 -3.79 -9.22
N SER A 56 2.34 -2.68 -9.60
CA SER A 56 2.20 -1.36 -8.99
C SER A 56 2.30 -1.38 -7.46
N PRO A 57 3.51 -1.51 -6.89
CA PRO A 57 3.71 -1.52 -5.46
C PRO A 57 3.46 -0.14 -4.85
N VAL A 58 3.20 -0.13 -3.54
CA VAL A 58 3.19 1.08 -2.71
C VAL A 58 4.36 1.02 -1.73
N MET A 59 4.91 2.17 -1.37
CA MET A 59 5.92 2.28 -0.32
C MET A 59 5.36 3.04 0.89
N ALA A 60 5.57 2.49 2.07
CA ALA A 60 5.34 3.16 3.35
C ALA A 60 6.68 3.55 3.97
N SER A 61 6.79 4.78 4.50
CA SER A 61 7.97 5.21 5.27
C SER A 61 7.87 4.74 6.72
N VAL A 62 9.00 4.34 7.30
CA VAL A 62 9.09 4.01 8.72
C VAL A 62 9.25 5.31 9.50
N GLY A 63 8.24 5.65 10.30
CA GLY A 63 8.18 6.85 11.15
C GLY A 63 8.21 6.52 12.64
N THR A 64 7.46 7.29 13.44
CA THR A 64 7.27 6.99 14.87
C THR A 64 6.39 5.76 15.05
N ALA A 65 6.47 5.10 16.21
CA ALA A 65 5.66 3.91 16.52
C ALA A 65 4.16 4.18 16.33
N GLU A 66 3.65 5.29 16.88
CA GLU A 66 2.23 5.69 16.74
C GLU A 66 1.79 5.80 15.27
N TRP A 67 2.62 6.37 14.39
CA TRP A 67 2.28 6.47 12.97
C TRP A 67 2.39 5.13 12.25
N ASN A 68 3.37 4.31 12.61
CA ASN A 68 3.52 2.97 12.04
C ASN A 68 2.33 2.08 12.41
N GLU A 69 1.83 2.17 13.64
CA GLU A 69 0.60 1.47 14.09
C GLU A 69 -0.60 1.87 13.23
N ARG A 70 -0.85 3.18 13.04
CA ARG A 70 -1.93 3.65 12.15
C ARG A 70 -1.79 3.15 10.72
N VAL A 71 -0.57 3.09 10.19
CA VAL A 71 -0.33 2.55 8.84
C VAL A 71 -0.69 1.07 8.79
N VAL A 72 -0.22 0.27 9.76
CA VAL A 72 -0.51 -1.17 9.84
C VAL A 72 -2.02 -1.41 9.96
N GLU A 73 -2.70 -0.71 10.87
CA GLU A 73 -4.16 -0.78 11.02
C GLU A 73 -4.88 -0.47 9.69
N GLY A 74 -4.44 0.57 8.97
CA GLY A 74 -4.98 0.91 7.66
C GLY A 74 -4.79 -0.16 6.58
N PHE A 75 -3.82 -1.07 6.74
CA PHE A 75 -3.60 -2.21 5.85
C PHE A 75 -4.33 -3.49 6.29
N GLU A 76 -4.89 -3.54 7.51
CA GLU A 76 -5.60 -4.71 8.06
C GLU A 76 -7.13 -4.66 7.89
N GLU A 77 -7.69 -3.49 7.53
CA GLU A 77 -9.12 -3.26 7.23
C GLU A 77 -9.55 -3.71 5.82
#